data_AF-A0A3D4UFK3-F1
#
_entry.id   AF-A0A3D4UFK3-F1
#
_cell.length_a   1.000
_cell.length_b   1.000
_cell.length_c   1.000
_cell.angle_alpha   90.00
_cell.angle_beta   90.00
_cell.angle_gamma   90.00
#
_symmetry.space_group_name_H-M   'P 1'
#
loop_
_entity.id
_entity.type
_entity.pdbx_description
1 polymer ?
#
loop_
_entity_poly.entity_id
_entity_poly.type
_entity_poly.pdbx_seq_one_letter_code
_entity_poly.pdbx_strand_id
1 'polypeptide(L)'
;LLGGVFIGVLLAFLFCALTMNAVGRAAYAMMGECRRQFGFIRQALRNQGMSEEEVADPDNWPMKGVDLDGHHYPDYANCVAISTTGAQKEMVIPSLLAILVPIVVGLTLSVPGVMGLLVGGLTSGFALAVFMANAGGAWDNAKK
;
A
#
# COMPACT_ATOMS: atom_id res chain seq x y z
N LEU A 1 -31.11 1.14 15.49
CA LEU A 1 -30.80 -0.10 14.75
C LEU A 1 -30.42 0.18 13.29
N LEU A 2 -31.36 0.58 12.42
CA LEU A 2 -31.10 0.78 10.99
C LEU A 2 -29.96 1.77 10.69
N GLY A 3 -29.92 2.91 11.38
CA GLY A 3 -28.82 3.88 11.24
C GLY A 3 -27.44 3.29 11.58
N GLY A 4 -27.38 2.42 12.59
CA GLY A 4 -26.15 1.68 12.93
C GLY A 4 -25.71 0.74 11.80
N VAL A 5 -26.64 0.01 11.18
CA VAL A 5 -26.35 -0.90 10.07
C VAL A 5 -25.69 -0.16 8.91
N PHE A 6 -26.26 0.97 8.50
CA PHE A 6 -25.68 1.79 7.44
C PHE A 6 -24.28 2.30 7.80
N ILE A 7 -24.08 2.80 9.03
CA ILE A 7 -22.75 3.22 9.49
C ILE A 7 -21.76 2.06 9.45
N GLY A 8 -22.19 0.85 9.83
CA GLY A 8 -21.34 -0.36 9.82
C GLY A 8 -20.89 -0.74 8.42
N VAL A 9 -21.83 -0.74 7.46
CA VAL A 9 -21.51 -0.99 6.05
C VAL A 9 -20.55 0.06 5.51
N LEU A 10 -20.86 1.34 5.74
CA LEU A 10 -20.00 2.44 5.29
C LEU A 10 -18.60 2.36 5.89
N LEU A 11 -18.47 1.99 7.16
CA LEU A 11 -17.18 1.87 7.83
C LEU A 11 -16.30 0.80 7.18
N ALA A 12 -16.87 -0.35 6.80
CA ALA A 12 -16.12 -1.40 6.11
C ALA A 12 -15.55 -0.91 4.77
N PHE A 13 -16.37 -0.27 3.94
CA PHE A 13 -15.93 0.29 2.66
C PHE A 13 -14.93 1.45 2.85
N LEU A 14 -15.16 2.32 3.83
CA LEU A 14 -14.26 3.43 4.15
C LEU A 14 -12.89 2.92 4.60
N PHE A 15 -12.86 1.90 5.46
CA PHE A 15 -11.62 1.29 5.92
C PHE A 15 -10.82 0.74 4.74
N CYS A 16 -11.47 -0.01 3.84
CA CYS A 16 -10.85 -0.51 2.61
C CYS A 16 -10.35 0.62 1.70
N ALA A 17 -11.12 1.69 1.51
CA ALA A 17 -10.73 2.80 0.67
C ALA A 17 -9.49 3.53 1.21
N LEU A 18 -9.42 3.74 2.53
CA LEU A 18 -8.28 4.37 3.18
C LEU A 18 -7.01 3.52 3.04
N THR A 19 -7.11 2.21 3.26
CA THR A 19 -5.94 1.32 3.13
C THR A 19 -5.47 1.19 1.69
N MET A 20 -6.37 1.09 0.70
CA MET A 20 -5.99 1.05 -0.71
C MET A 20 -5.34 2.35 -1.19
N ASN A 21 -5.86 3.51 -0.76
CA ASN A 21 -5.29 4.80 -1.13
C ASN A 21 -3.89 5.00 -0.48
N ALA A 22 -3.74 4.58 0.78
CA ALA A 22 -2.44 4.56 1.46
C ALA A 22 -1.40 3.70 0.71
N VAL A 23 -1.77 2.48 0.30
CA VAL A 23 -0.91 1.61 -0.51
C VAL A 23 -0.55 2.29 -1.83
N GLY A 24 -1.51 2.92 -2.50
CA GLY A 24 -1.28 3.64 -3.75
C GLY A 24 -0.24 4.76 -3.63
N ARG A 25 -0.31 5.58 -2.57
CA ARG A 25 0.67 6.63 -2.30
C ARG A 25 2.06 6.07 -2.01
N ALA A 26 2.16 5.03 -1.19
CA ALA A 26 3.44 4.39 -0.87
C ALA A 26 4.07 3.73 -2.10
N ALA A 27 3.26 3.06 -2.92
CA ALA A 27 3.70 2.45 -4.17
C ALA A 27 4.19 3.51 -5.17
N TYR A 28 3.51 4.66 -5.27
CA TYR A 28 3.94 5.76 -6.14
C TYR A 28 5.31 6.31 -5.73
N ALA A 29 5.52 6.54 -4.42
CA ALA A 29 6.81 6.97 -3.89
C ALA A 29 7.92 5.94 -4.16
N MET A 30 7.62 4.65 -3.96
CA MET A 30 8.55 3.55 -4.27
C MET A 30 8.93 3.52 -5.75
N MET A 31 7.96 3.64 -6.65
CA MET A 31 8.22 3.66 -8.10
C MET A 31 9.05 4.86 -8.53
N GLY A 32 8.79 6.03 -7.93
CA GLY A 32 9.61 7.23 -8.14
C GLY A 32 11.06 7.01 -7.73
N GLU A 33 11.28 6.37 -6.58
CA GLU A 33 12.62 6.03 -6.09
C GLU A 33 13.33 5.00 -6.96
N CYS A 34 12.66 3.91 -7.35
CA CYS A 34 13.22 2.93 -8.28
C CYS A 34 13.61 3.59 -9.61
N ARG A 35 12.75 4.47 -10.16
CA ARG A 35 13.05 5.20 -11.39
C ARG A 35 14.26 6.13 -11.23
N ARG A 36 14.39 6.79 -10.07
CA ARG A 36 15.54 7.63 -9.74
C ARG A 36 16.83 6.80 -9.71
N GLN A 37 16.83 5.66 -9.01
CA GLN A 37 17.98 4.77 -8.93
C GLN A 37 18.35 4.16 -10.30
N PHE A 38 17.38 3.78 -11.12
CA PHE A 38 17.63 3.34 -12.49
C PHE A 38 18.29 4.42 -13.34
N GLY A 39 17.99 5.70 -13.11
CA GLY A 39 18.69 6.82 -13.74
C GLY A 39 20.18 6.86 -13.39
N PHE A 40 20.51 6.72 -12.10
CA PHE A 40 21.90 6.68 -11.63
C PHE A 40 22.65 5.44 -12.12
N ILE A 41 22.00 4.27 -12.12
CA ILE A 41 22.61 3.05 -12.62
C ILE A 41 22.99 3.21 -14.09
N ARG A 42 22.07 3.71 -14.93
CA ARG A 42 22.36 4.00 -16.34
C ARG A 42 23.53 4.97 -16.51
N GLN A 43 23.61 6.00 -15.68
CA GLN A 43 24.72 6.95 -15.71
C GLN A 43 26.06 6.29 -15.34
N ALA A 44 26.07 5.45 -14.31
CA ALA A 44 27.26 4.70 -13.88
C ALA A 44 27.75 3.75 -14.98
N LEU A 45 26.83 3.04 -15.65
CA LEU A 45 27.17 2.15 -16.76
C LEU A 45 27.71 2.90 -17.98
N ARG A 46 27.16 4.06 -18.30
CA ARG A 46 27.70 4.95 -19.36
C ARG A 46 29.13 5.41 -19.03
N ASN A 47 29.39 5.76 -17.77
CA ASN A 47 30.75 6.16 -17.33
C ASN A 47 31.77 5.01 -17.44
N GLN A 48 31.30 3.76 -17.37
CA GLN A 48 32.13 2.56 -17.57
C GLN A 48 32.35 2.24 -19.06
N GLY A 49 31.78 3.02 -19.99
CA GLY A 49 32.00 2.90 -21.42
C GLY A 49 31.03 1.96 -22.15
N MET A 50 29.94 1.53 -21.51
CA MET A 50 28.89 0.75 -22.17
C MET A 50 28.12 1.60 -23.20
N SER A 51 27.77 1.00 -24.33
CA SER A 51 26.98 1.67 -25.37
C SER A 51 25.55 1.96 -24.91
N GLU A 52 24.90 2.96 -25.50
CA GLU A 52 23.50 3.33 -25.15
C GLU A 52 22.50 2.17 -25.34
N GLU A 53 22.78 1.29 -26.29
CA GLU A 53 21.95 0.12 -26.58
C GLU A 53 22.09 -0.95 -25.48
N GLU A 54 23.31 -1.20 -25.01
CA GLU A 54 23.57 -2.12 -23.90
C GLU A 54 23.04 -1.60 -22.56
N VAL A 55 23.06 -0.29 -22.35
CA VAL A 55 22.53 0.35 -21.13
C VAL A 55 20.99 0.34 -21.10
N ALA A 56 20.34 0.35 -22.26
CA ALA A 56 18.88 0.31 -22.36
C ALA A 56 18.30 -1.06 -21.96
N ASP A 57 19.06 -2.13 -22.20
CA ASP A 57 18.69 -3.51 -21.88
C ASP A 57 19.07 -3.88 -20.43
N PRO A 58 18.09 -4.10 -19.53
CA PRO A 58 18.34 -4.47 -18.13
C PRO A 58 19.05 -5.81 -17.97
N ASP A 59 18.98 -6.73 -18.94
CA ASP A 59 19.60 -8.05 -18.84
C ASP A 59 21.14 -7.96 -18.89
N ASN A 60 21.67 -6.87 -19.42
CA ASN A 60 23.11 -6.59 -19.48
C ASN A 60 23.64 -5.91 -18.20
N TRP A 61 22.79 -5.64 -17.21
CA TRP A 61 23.19 -4.89 -16.03
C TRP A 61 23.92 -5.79 -15.01
N PRO A 62 24.94 -5.25 -14.30
CA PRO A 62 25.70 -6.03 -13.33
C PRO A 62 24.85 -6.42 -12.12
N MET A 63 24.82 -7.70 -11.79
CA MET A 63 24.05 -8.22 -10.64
C MET A 63 24.58 -7.73 -9.28
N LYS A 64 25.84 -7.29 -9.22
CA LYS A 64 26.46 -6.79 -7.99
C LYS A 64 26.18 -5.30 -7.72
N GLY A 65 25.40 -4.64 -8.58
CA GLY A 65 25.17 -3.20 -8.47
C GLY A 65 26.31 -2.37 -9.06
N VAL A 66 26.21 -1.05 -8.90
CA VAL A 66 27.18 -0.06 -9.41
C VAL A 66 27.41 1.02 -8.38
N ASP A 67 28.64 1.53 -8.33
CA ASP A 67 28.99 2.68 -7.50
C ASP A 67 28.97 3.95 -8.35
N LEU A 68 28.32 5.00 -7.84
CA LEU A 68 28.29 6.32 -8.45
C LEU A 68 28.40 7.37 -7.34
N ASP A 69 29.34 8.30 -7.48
CA ASP A 69 29.55 9.42 -6.55
C ASP A 69 29.72 8.98 -5.08
N GLY A 70 30.36 7.83 -4.84
CA GLY A 70 30.57 7.27 -3.50
C GLY A 70 29.36 6.55 -2.89
N HIS A 71 28.27 6.39 -3.65
CA HIS A 71 27.08 5.65 -3.26
C HIS A 71 26.93 4.35 -4.06
N HIS A 72 26.51 3.28 -3.39
CA HIS A 72 26.26 1.98 -4.00
C HIS A 72 24.78 1.85 -4.38
N TYR A 73 24.51 1.53 -5.65
CA TYR A 73 23.17 1.30 -6.18
C TYR A 73 23.02 -0.17 -6.62
N PRO A 74 21.88 -0.83 -6.35
CA PRO A 74 20.63 -0.28 -5.80
C PRO A 74 20.70 0.00 -4.29
N ASP A 75 20.08 1.10 -3.87
CA ASP A 75 19.89 1.43 -2.46
C ASP A 75 18.56 0.84 -1.96
N TYR A 76 18.65 -0.36 -1.40
CA TYR A 76 17.51 -1.05 -0.82
C TYR A 76 17.04 -0.42 0.50
N ALA A 77 17.94 0.21 1.26
CA ALA A 77 17.61 0.78 2.56
C ALA A 77 16.63 1.94 2.40
N ASN A 78 16.83 2.79 1.39
CA ASN A 78 15.91 3.88 1.09
C ASN A 78 14.52 3.36 0.67
N CYS A 79 14.46 2.31 -0.17
CA CYS A 79 13.20 1.66 -0.54
C CYS A 79 12.45 1.13 0.70
N VAL A 80 13.14 0.44 1.61
CA VAL A 80 12.55 -0.06 2.86
C VAL A 80 12.09 1.09 3.77
N ALA A 81 12.84 2.19 3.83
CA ALA A 81 12.48 3.35 4.63
C ALA A 81 11.19 4.03 4.13
N ILE A 82 11.00 4.11 2.81
CA ILE A 82 9.79 4.66 2.18
C ILE A 82 8.56 3.82 2.57
N SER A 83 8.62 2.50 2.40
CA SER A 83 7.49 1.62 2.74
C SER A 83 7.19 1.61 4.24
N THR A 84 8.22 1.60 5.08
CA THR A 84 8.08 1.56 6.54
C THR A 84 7.46 2.85 7.08
N THR A 85 8.00 4.01 6.67
CA THR A 85 7.51 5.31 7.12
C THR A 85 6.10 5.57 6.60
N GLY A 86 5.82 5.19 5.35
CA GLY A 86 4.49 5.27 4.77
C GLY A 86 3.49 4.43 5.55
N ALA A 87 3.78 3.15 5.77
CA ALA A 87 2.90 2.24 6.49
C ALA A 87 2.58 2.74 7.91
N GLN A 88 3.60 3.19 8.66
CA GLN A 88 3.40 3.67 10.04
C GLN A 88 2.47 4.88 10.10
N LYS A 89 2.65 5.86 9.22
CA LYS A 89 1.80 7.07 9.20
C LYS A 89 0.38 6.77 8.76
N GLU A 90 0.23 5.92 7.74
CA GLU A 90 -1.06 5.63 7.12
C GLU A 90 -1.95 4.71 7.96
N MET A 91 -1.37 3.89 8.84
CA MET A 91 -2.13 3.02 9.75
C MET A 91 -2.88 3.78 10.85
N VAL A 92 -2.45 5.00 11.20
CA VAL A 92 -3.02 5.76 12.31
C VAL A 92 -4.51 6.05 12.08
N ILE A 93 -4.89 6.50 10.89
CA ILE A 93 -6.25 6.95 10.61
C ILE A 93 -7.26 5.78 10.64
N PRO A 94 -7.06 4.67 9.92
CA PRO A 94 -7.97 3.53 9.97
C PRO A 94 -8.09 2.93 11.37
N SER A 95 -7.00 2.86 12.13
CA SER A 95 -7.02 2.36 13.52
C SER A 95 -7.82 3.25 14.45
N LEU A 96 -7.66 4.57 14.36
CA LEU A 96 -8.45 5.50 15.16
C LEU A 96 -9.95 5.43 14.82
N LEU A 97 -10.29 5.33 13.53
CA LEU A 97 -11.69 5.17 13.11
C LEU A 97 -12.31 3.90 13.71
N ALA A 98 -11.60 2.77 13.67
CA ALA A 98 -12.09 1.51 14.22
C ALA A 98 -12.38 1.57 15.72
N ILE A 99 -11.61 2.37 16.48
CA ILE A 99 -11.77 2.54 17.93
C ILE A 99 -12.86 3.59 18.25
N LEU A 100 -12.84 4.74 17.59
CA LEU A 100 -13.70 5.87 17.92
C LEU A 100 -15.14 5.68 17.45
N VAL A 101 -15.36 5.05 16.29
CA VAL A 101 -16.71 4.94 15.71
C VAL A 101 -17.68 4.16 16.59
N PRO A 102 -17.33 2.98 17.17
CA PRO A 102 -18.21 2.29 18.10
C PRO A 102 -18.56 3.10 19.35
N ILE A 103 -17.60 3.88 19.88
CA ILE A 103 -17.81 4.74 21.04
C ILE A 103 -18.81 5.85 20.71
N VAL A 104 -18.59 6.57 19.59
CA VAL A 104 -19.47 7.65 19.15
C VAL A 104 -20.88 7.11 18.89
N VAL A 105 -21.00 6.01 18.15
CA VAL A 105 -22.29 5.36 17.86
C VAL A 105 -22.99 4.92 19.15
N GLY A 106 -22.25 4.40 20.13
CA GLY A 106 -22.78 4.03 21.44
C GLY A 106 -23.34 5.21 22.23
N LEU A 107 -22.66 6.36 22.18
CA LEU A 107 -23.12 7.58 22.85
C LEU A 107 -24.31 8.24 22.15
N THR A 108 -24.38 8.19 20.81
CA THR A 108 -25.42 8.90 20.04
C THR A 108 -26.65 8.06 19.70
N LEU A 109 -26.48 6.76 19.47
CA LEU A 109 -27.54 5.84 19.01
C LEU A 109 -27.82 4.71 20.00
N SER A 110 -27.15 4.73 21.17
CA SER A 110 -27.27 3.74 22.25
C SER A 110 -26.95 2.31 21.79
N VAL A 111 -27.24 1.33 22.66
CA VAL A 111 -26.99 -0.09 22.40
C VAL A 111 -27.59 -0.57 21.06
N PRO A 112 -28.84 -0.22 20.67
CA PRO A 112 -29.38 -0.65 19.38
C PRO A 112 -28.63 -0.08 18.17
N GLY A 113 -27.97 1.07 18.30
CA GLY A 113 -27.09 1.62 17.27
C GLY A 113 -25.83 0.77 17.09
N VAL A 114 -25.15 0.43 18.19
CA VAL A 114 -23.95 -0.40 18.17
C VAL A 114 -24.23 -1.80 17.63
N MET A 115 -25.37 -2.41 18.00
CA MET A 115 -25.79 -3.68 17.42
C MET A 115 -25.95 -3.60 15.90
N GLY A 116 -26.54 -2.51 15.41
CA GLY A 116 -26.63 -2.25 13.97
C GLY A 116 -25.25 -2.12 13.33
N LEU A 117 -24.34 -1.34 13.93
CA LEU A 117 -22.96 -1.14 13.47
C LEU A 117 -22.22 -2.48 13.31
N LEU A 118 -22.31 -3.34 14.31
CA LEU A 118 -21.66 -4.65 14.29
C LEU A 118 -22.24 -5.56 13.20
N VAL A 119 -23.57 -5.61 13.04
CA VAL A 119 -24.23 -6.40 11.99
C VAL A 119 -23.85 -5.90 10.60
N GLY A 120 -23.92 -4.59 10.36
CA GLY A 120 -23.57 -3.99 9.07
C GLY A 120 -22.10 -4.17 8.73
N GLY A 121 -21.21 -3.92 9.71
CA GLY A 121 -19.76 -4.06 9.53
C GLY A 121 -19.33 -5.50 9.30
N LEU A 122 -19.88 -6.47 10.04
CA LEU A 122 -19.56 -7.88 9.86
C LEU A 122 -20.03 -8.41 8.50
N THR A 123 -21.28 -8.15 8.12
CA THR A 123 -21.87 -8.69 6.89
C THR A 123 -21.16 -8.14 5.65
N SER A 124 -20.96 -6.82 5.58
CA SER A 124 -20.26 -6.18 4.46
C SER A 124 -18.75 -6.45 4.47
N GLY A 125 -18.11 -6.37 5.64
CA GLY A 125 -16.68 -6.58 5.80
C GLY A 125 -16.25 -8.01 5.44
N PHE A 126 -17.05 -9.02 5.82
CA PHE A 126 -16.79 -10.40 5.42
C PHE A 126 -16.85 -10.58 3.90
N ALA A 127 -17.90 -10.06 3.24
CA ALA A 127 -18.03 -10.16 1.80
C ALA A 127 -16.87 -9.47 1.06
N LEU A 128 -16.49 -8.27 1.51
CA LEU A 128 -15.34 -7.53 0.97
C LEU A 128 -14.02 -8.27 1.18
N ALA A 129 -13.79 -8.83 2.36
CA ALA A 129 -12.58 -9.56 2.68
C ALA A 129 -12.41 -10.79 1.77
N VAL A 130 -13.47 -11.58 1.60
CA VAL A 130 -13.47 -12.75 0.70
C VAL A 130 -13.22 -12.32 -0.75
N PHE A 131 -13.91 -11.27 -1.21
CA PHE A 131 -13.71 -10.75 -2.56
C PHE A 131 -12.27 -10.30 -2.81
N MET A 132 -11.69 -9.48 -1.92
CA MET A 132 -10.34 -8.94 -2.08
C MET A 132 -9.26 -10.04 -2.01
N ALA A 133 -9.41 -11.00 -1.10
CA ALA A 133 -8.46 -12.10 -0.96
C ALA A 133 -8.48 -13.01 -2.20
N ASN A 134 -9.68 -13.38 -2.69
CA ASN A 134 -9.81 -14.27 -3.84
C ASN A 134 -9.41 -13.58 -5.15
N ALA A 135 -9.83 -12.34 -5.36
CA ALA A 135 -9.47 -11.59 -6.56
C ALA A 135 -7.95 -11.34 -6.64
N GLY A 136 -7.33 -10.95 -5.52
CA GLY A 136 -5.89 -10.76 -5.44
C GLY A 136 -5.12 -12.06 -5.69
N GLY A 137 -5.53 -13.16 -5.06
CA GLY A 137 -4.91 -14.48 -5.26
C GLY A 137 -5.07 -15.02 -6.68
N ALA A 138 -6.24 -14.82 -7.30
CA ALA A 138 -6.49 -15.21 -8.68
C ALA A 138 -5.57 -14.44 -9.66
N TRP A 139 -5.37 -13.14 -9.43
CA TRP A 139 -4.47 -12.33 -10.26
C TRP A 139 -3.00 -12.77 -10.10
N ASP A 140 -2.54 -13.00 -8.86
CA ASP A 140 -1.17 -13.47 -8.62
C ASP A 140 -0.90 -14.84 -9.28
N ASN A 141 -1.87 -15.77 -9.19
CA ASN A 141 -1.76 -17.08 -9.83
C ASN A 141 -1.83 -17.02 -11.36
N ALA A 142 -2.57 -16.07 -11.94
CA ALA A 142 -2.63 -15.90 -13.38
C ALA A 142 -1.35 -15.26 -13.97
N LYS A 143 -0.57 -14.56 -13.14
CA LYS A 143 0.71 -13.95 -13.51
C LYS A 143 1.88 -14.94 -13.47
N LYS A 144 1.83 -15.90 -12.53
CA LYS A 144 2.83 -16.97 -12.39
C LYS A 144 2.70 -17.98 -13.52
#